data_AF-A0A6H9L3M6-F1
#
_entry.id   AF-A0A6H9L3M6-F1
#
_cell.length_a   1.000
_cell.length_b   1.000
_cell.length_c   1.000
_cell.angle_alpha   90.00
_cell.angle_beta   90.00
_cell.angle_gamma   90.00
#
_symmetry.space_group_name_H-M   'P 1'
#
loop_
_entity.id
_entity.type
_entity.pdbx_description
1 polymer ?
#
loop_
_entity_poly.entity_id
_entity_poly.type
_entity_poly.pdbx_seq_one_letter_code
_entity_poly.pdbx_strand_id
1 'polypeptide(L)'
;MNPLKGMNKQDPLKRLVEKQSAQKEFSPMDPPDAYMPPKTDSIPYEKMSPFLQVLMDEHVVCLNKLDLFEEALLRLQKNGLVADHQADPGLRDFFSFLDKNIVAHNQKEEKILFPLLQERLLQKGEHSQEPNPVTAVDMLEDDHIRLMQLAAVTFNFLGLAVRLPDPASQVMVLDAAIEQGKSLVEILRLHIFREDNVAFSLAAKLITVKEFQEMEKRLPSE
;
A
#
# COMPACT_ATOMS: atom_id res chain seq x y z
N MET A 1 -45.90 -44.82 23.13
CA MET A 1 -46.19 -44.21 21.80
C MET A 1 -45.69 -42.78 21.85
N ASN A 2 -44.53 -42.48 21.26
CA ASN A 2 -43.90 -41.17 21.34
C ASN A 2 -44.30 -40.27 20.15
N PRO A 3 -44.82 -39.05 20.40
CA PRO A 3 -45.26 -38.14 19.36
C PRO A 3 -44.08 -37.27 18.88
N LEU A 4 -43.19 -37.82 18.05
CA LEU A 4 -42.09 -37.07 17.44
C LEU A 4 -41.92 -37.35 15.93
N LYS A 5 -42.96 -37.81 15.25
CA LYS A 5 -43.02 -37.86 13.78
C LYS A 5 -43.98 -36.79 13.27
N GLY A 6 -43.49 -35.56 13.08
CA GLY A 6 -44.32 -34.51 12.47
C GLY A 6 -43.71 -33.11 12.32
N MET A 7 -42.60 -32.77 12.99
CA MET A 7 -42.07 -31.40 13.00
C MET A 7 -40.92 -31.18 12.00
N ASN A 8 -41.07 -31.62 10.76
CA ASN A 8 -40.05 -31.36 9.73
C ASN A 8 -40.65 -30.92 8.38
N LYS A 9 -41.73 -30.13 8.42
CA LYS A 9 -42.38 -29.63 7.19
C LYS A 9 -42.56 -28.12 7.07
N GLN A 10 -42.18 -27.31 8.06
CA GLN A 10 -42.16 -25.85 7.91
C GLN A 10 -40.99 -25.28 8.71
N ASP A 11 -39.86 -25.11 8.03
CA ASP A 11 -38.79 -24.23 8.49
C ASP A 11 -39.28 -22.77 8.29
N PRO A 12 -39.48 -21.99 9.36
CA PRO A 12 -39.99 -20.63 9.26
C PRO A 12 -38.95 -19.63 8.69
N LEU A 13 -37.71 -20.06 8.45
CA LEU A 13 -36.68 -19.25 7.78
C LEU A 13 -36.67 -19.40 6.25
N LYS A 14 -37.53 -20.25 5.65
CA LYS A 14 -37.82 -20.21 4.22
C LYS A 14 -38.79 -19.07 3.89
N ARG A 15 -38.38 -17.84 4.16
CA ARG A 15 -39.07 -16.64 3.67
C ARG A 15 -38.17 -15.91 2.69
N LEU A 16 -38.61 -15.94 1.43
CA LEU A 16 -38.29 -14.99 0.36
C LEU A 16 -36.90 -15.10 -0.26
N VAL A 17 -36.71 -16.14 -1.08
CA VAL A 17 -35.94 -15.99 -2.32
C VAL A 17 -36.75 -16.65 -3.44
N GLU A 18 -37.88 -16.02 -3.80
CA GLU A 18 -38.44 -16.25 -5.12
C GLU A 18 -37.48 -15.60 -6.13
N LYS A 19 -36.72 -16.44 -6.85
CA LYS A 19 -35.93 -16.02 -8.00
C LYS A 19 -36.88 -15.54 -9.09
N GLN A 20 -37.19 -14.25 -9.08
CA GLN A 20 -37.88 -13.54 -10.15
C GLN A 20 -37.00 -12.40 -10.65
N SER A 21 -35.88 -12.73 -11.30
CA SER A 21 -35.36 -11.96 -12.43
C SER A 21 -34.22 -12.75 -13.09
N ALA A 22 -34.16 -12.75 -14.41
CA ALA A 22 -33.02 -13.25 -15.18
C ALA A 22 -31.88 -12.21 -15.23
N GLN A 23 -31.66 -11.48 -14.13
CA GLN A 23 -30.57 -10.53 -13.98
C GLN A 23 -29.46 -11.16 -13.15
N LYS A 24 -28.22 -10.95 -13.59
CA LYS A 24 -27.02 -11.37 -12.89
C LYS A 24 -26.98 -10.60 -11.56
N GLU A 25 -27.42 -11.21 -10.47
CA GLU A 25 -27.34 -10.61 -9.14
C GLU A 25 -25.86 -10.51 -8.75
N PHE A 26 -25.35 -9.29 -8.67
CA PHE A 26 -24.01 -9.03 -8.15
C PHE A 26 -24.07 -9.14 -6.62
N SER A 27 -23.59 -10.27 -6.09
CA SER A 27 -23.40 -10.43 -4.66
C SER A 27 -22.25 -9.52 -4.20
N PRO A 28 -22.38 -8.79 -3.08
CA PRO A 28 -21.24 -8.10 -2.46
C PRO A 28 -20.07 -9.03 -2.11
N MET A 29 -20.33 -10.34 -1.98
CA MET A 29 -19.36 -11.39 -1.72
C MET A 29 -18.81 -12.07 -2.99
N ASP A 30 -19.31 -11.69 -4.17
CA ASP A 30 -18.87 -12.18 -5.47
C ASP A 30 -18.73 -10.97 -6.42
N PRO A 31 -17.76 -10.09 -6.14
CA PRO A 31 -17.60 -8.86 -6.90
C PRO A 31 -17.32 -9.19 -8.38
N PRO A 32 -17.79 -8.36 -9.33
CA PRO A 32 -17.53 -8.57 -10.75
C PRO A 32 -16.04 -8.77 -11.05
N ASP A 33 -15.71 -9.52 -12.11
CA ASP A 33 -14.33 -9.75 -12.60
C ASP A 33 -13.46 -8.48 -12.68
N ALA A 34 -14.07 -7.30 -12.80
CA ALA A 34 -13.42 -6.00 -12.77
C ALA A 34 -12.63 -5.69 -11.47
N TYR A 35 -12.88 -6.43 -10.38
CA TYR A 35 -12.17 -6.28 -9.10
C TYR A 35 -11.10 -7.34 -8.86
N MET A 36 -10.96 -8.33 -9.76
CA MET A 36 -9.78 -9.18 -9.72
C MET A 36 -8.61 -8.36 -10.28
N PRO A 37 -7.51 -8.16 -9.51
CA PRO A 37 -6.31 -7.56 -10.09
C PRO A 37 -5.95 -8.38 -11.34
N PRO A 38 -5.52 -7.74 -12.44
CA PRO A 38 -5.11 -8.47 -13.62
C PRO A 38 -4.13 -9.56 -13.19
N LYS A 39 -4.33 -10.78 -13.68
CA LYS A 39 -3.40 -11.90 -13.47
C LYS A 39 -2.12 -11.60 -14.25
N THR A 40 -1.37 -10.60 -13.81
CA THR A 40 -0.02 -10.37 -14.26
C THR A 40 0.77 -11.50 -13.63
N ASP A 41 1.15 -12.50 -14.42
CA ASP A 41 2.05 -13.55 -13.93
C ASP A 41 3.30 -12.85 -13.38
N SER A 42 3.47 -12.91 -12.05
CA SER A 42 4.58 -12.27 -11.35
C SER A 42 5.89 -12.89 -11.84
N ILE A 43 6.85 -12.06 -12.22
CA ILE A 43 8.17 -12.54 -12.63
C ILE A 43 8.99 -12.83 -11.37
N PRO A 44 9.65 -14.00 -11.26
CA PRO A 44 10.56 -14.28 -10.14
C PRO A 44 11.71 -13.28 -10.06
N TYR A 45 12.13 -12.94 -8.83
CA TYR A 45 13.22 -11.99 -8.55
C TYR A 45 14.50 -12.28 -9.37
N GLU A 46 14.88 -13.55 -9.52
CA GLU A 46 16.10 -13.96 -10.22
C GLU A 46 16.06 -13.68 -11.72
N LYS A 47 14.86 -13.42 -12.27
CA LYS A 47 14.65 -13.07 -13.68
C LYS A 47 14.46 -11.56 -13.89
N MET A 48 14.41 -10.78 -12.82
CA MET A 48 14.35 -9.32 -12.91
C MET A 48 15.70 -8.75 -13.39
N SER A 49 15.67 -7.56 -13.98
CA SER A 49 16.91 -6.84 -14.30
C SER A 49 17.63 -6.42 -13.02
N PRO A 50 18.97 -6.23 -13.04
CA PRO A 50 19.70 -5.74 -11.87
C PRO A 50 19.14 -4.41 -11.35
N PHE A 51 18.73 -3.50 -12.24
CA PHE A 51 18.02 -2.28 -11.87
C PHE A 51 16.79 -2.54 -10.99
N LEU A 52 15.90 -3.46 -11.39
CA LEU A 52 14.69 -3.76 -10.62
C LEU A 52 15.01 -4.51 -9.32
N GLN A 53 16.02 -5.38 -9.32
CA GLN A 53 16.46 -6.07 -8.12
C GLN A 53 16.90 -5.09 -7.03
N VAL A 54 17.63 -4.03 -7.38
CA VAL A 54 18.01 -2.97 -6.43
C VAL A 54 16.79 -2.32 -5.78
N LEU A 55 15.75 -2.00 -6.57
CA LEU A 55 14.51 -1.41 -6.04
C LEU A 55 13.77 -2.38 -5.11
N MET A 56 13.69 -3.66 -5.48
CA MET A 56 13.09 -4.70 -4.62
C MET A 56 13.90 -4.94 -3.33
N ASP A 57 15.23 -4.87 -3.39
CA ASP A 57 16.07 -5.01 -2.20
C ASP A 57 15.86 -3.83 -1.24
N GLU A 58 15.67 -2.62 -1.77
CA GLU A 58 15.28 -1.44 -1.00
C GLU A 58 13.90 -1.63 -0.33
N HIS A 59 12.94 -2.26 -1.01
CA HIS A 59 11.66 -2.64 -0.43
C HIS A 59 11.79 -3.60 0.75
N VAL A 60 12.65 -4.61 0.65
CA VAL A 60 12.91 -5.53 1.77
C VAL A 60 13.44 -4.76 2.99
N VAL A 61 14.36 -3.81 2.79
CA VAL A 61 14.85 -2.95 3.88
C VAL A 61 13.72 -2.07 4.43
N CYS A 62 12.89 -1.51 3.56
CA CYS A 62 11.76 -0.66 3.93
C CYS A 62 10.73 -1.41 4.79
N LEU A 63 10.37 -2.64 4.42
CA LEU A 63 9.43 -3.49 5.17
C LEU A 63 9.95 -3.76 6.60
N ASN A 64 11.24 -4.04 6.76
CA ASN A 64 11.83 -4.22 8.10
C ASN A 64 11.76 -2.93 8.95
N LYS A 65 11.93 -1.76 8.34
CA LYS A 65 11.78 -0.47 9.04
C LYS A 65 10.33 -0.15 9.37
N LEU A 66 9.40 -0.55 8.52
CA LEU A 66 7.97 -0.44 8.77
C LEU A 66 7.52 -1.30 9.95
N ASP A 67 8.02 -2.52 10.08
CA ASP A 67 7.68 -3.40 11.21
C ASP A 67 8.09 -2.74 12.54
N LEU A 68 9.30 -2.19 12.61
CA LEU A 68 9.78 -1.47 13.80
C LEU A 68 8.95 -0.20 14.10
N PHE A 69 8.51 0.50 13.06
CA PHE A 69 7.64 1.67 13.19
C PHE A 69 6.26 1.29 13.71
N GLU A 70 5.65 0.23 13.17
CA GLU A 70 4.36 -0.29 13.63
C GLU A 70 4.44 -0.75 15.08
N GLU A 71 5.48 -1.47 15.46
CA GLU A 71 5.71 -1.85 16.86
C GLU A 71 5.81 -0.62 17.78
N ALA A 72 6.47 0.45 17.34
CA ALA A 72 6.54 1.71 18.09
C ALA A 72 5.15 2.35 18.27
N LEU A 73 4.33 2.39 17.21
CA LEU A 73 2.96 2.88 17.28
C LEU A 73 2.11 2.05 18.25
N LEU A 74 2.24 0.72 18.23
CA LEU A 74 1.53 -0.17 19.15
C LEU A 74 1.96 0.03 20.61
N ARG A 75 3.26 0.25 20.86
CA ARG A 75 3.76 0.61 22.19
C ARG A 75 3.17 1.93 22.68
N LEU A 76 3.14 2.95 21.81
CA LEU A 76 2.53 4.24 22.10
C LEU A 76 1.03 4.12 22.38
N GLN A 77 0.32 3.30 21.61
CA GLN A 77 -1.11 3.06 21.83
C GLN A 77 -1.37 2.41 23.19
N LYS A 78 -0.54 1.44 23.59
CA LYS A 78 -0.71 0.71 24.84
C LYS A 78 -0.31 1.52 26.07
N ASN A 79 0.78 2.28 25.97
CA ASN A 79 1.41 2.92 27.13
C ASN A 79 1.15 4.43 27.21
N GLY A 80 0.60 5.04 26.16
CA GLY A 80 0.48 6.50 26.03
C GLY A 80 1.85 7.19 25.88
N LEU A 81 1.87 8.50 26.13
CA LEU A 81 3.12 9.26 26.18
C LEU A 81 3.89 8.91 27.46
N VAL A 82 5.18 8.58 27.32
CA VAL A 82 6.07 8.35 28.46
C VAL A 82 6.30 9.67 29.19
N ALA A 83 6.33 9.63 30.53
CA ALA A 83 6.43 10.82 31.39
C ALA A 83 7.72 11.64 31.20
N ASP A 84 8.75 11.08 30.55
CA ASP A 84 10.00 11.78 30.25
C ASP A 84 9.97 12.55 28.93
N HIS A 85 8.85 12.50 28.19
CA HIS A 85 8.64 13.14 26.89
C HIS A 85 9.69 12.78 25.84
N GLN A 86 10.42 11.68 26.00
CA GLN A 86 11.37 11.22 24.98
C GLN A 86 10.62 10.55 23.84
N ALA A 87 10.99 10.91 22.61
CA ALA A 87 10.44 10.27 21.42
C ALA A 87 10.90 8.80 21.39
N ASP A 88 9.98 7.88 21.11
CA ASP A 88 10.32 6.46 20.89
C ASP A 88 11.36 6.39 19.76
N PRO A 89 12.53 5.74 19.98
CA PRO A 89 13.58 5.64 18.97
C PRO A 89 13.08 5.07 17.64
N GLY A 90 12.12 4.15 17.65
CA GLY A 90 11.52 3.58 16.45
C GLY A 90 10.79 4.60 15.59
N LEU A 91 10.11 5.59 16.20
CA LEU A 91 9.49 6.69 15.46
C LEU A 91 10.55 7.57 14.79
N ARG A 92 11.55 8.01 15.54
CA ARG A 92 12.61 8.89 15.03
C ARG A 92 13.39 8.22 13.90
N ASP A 93 13.73 6.96 14.10
CA ASP A 93 14.53 6.20 13.15
C ASP A 93 13.72 5.95 11.86
N PHE A 94 12.40 5.72 11.95
CA PHE A 94 11.52 5.63 10.78
C PHE A 94 11.46 6.95 10.00
N PHE A 95 11.22 8.08 10.64
CA PHE A 95 11.15 9.36 9.92
C PHE A 95 12.50 9.77 9.31
N SER A 96 13.63 9.43 9.95
CA SER A 96 14.94 9.61 9.31
C SER A 96 15.16 8.67 8.13
N PHE A 97 14.63 7.45 8.17
CA PHE A 97 14.68 6.50 7.06
C PHE A 97 13.78 6.95 5.91
N LEU A 98 12.60 7.47 6.20
CA LEU A 98 11.68 8.01 5.20
C LEU A 98 12.35 9.13 4.40
N ASP A 99 12.95 10.11 5.07
CA ASP A 99 13.61 11.26 4.44
C ASP A 99 14.81 10.87 3.55
N LYS A 100 15.59 9.87 3.97
CA LYS A 100 16.85 9.51 3.29
C LYS A 100 16.69 8.38 2.28
N ASN A 101 15.84 7.40 2.57
CA ASN A 101 15.76 6.15 1.82
C ASN A 101 14.48 6.09 0.99
N ILE A 102 13.30 6.28 1.60
CA ILE A 102 12.03 6.21 0.84
C ILE A 102 11.97 7.33 -0.19
N VAL A 103 12.27 8.57 0.18
CA VAL A 103 12.28 9.69 -0.78
C VAL A 103 13.29 9.44 -1.92
N ALA A 104 14.46 8.88 -1.62
CA ALA A 104 15.46 8.58 -2.64
C ALA A 104 14.99 7.43 -3.57
N HIS A 105 14.34 6.41 -3.02
CA HIS A 105 13.73 5.32 -3.75
C HIS A 105 12.69 5.82 -4.76
N ASN A 106 11.68 6.55 -4.26
CA ASN A 106 10.60 7.10 -5.09
C ASN A 106 11.15 7.98 -6.22
N GLN A 107 12.23 8.75 -5.94
CA GLN A 107 12.89 9.54 -6.97
C GLN A 107 13.57 8.71 -8.06
N LYS A 108 14.11 7.53 -7.76
CA LYS A 108 14.66 6.63 -8.78
C LYS A 108 13.53 6.16 -9.69
N GLU A 109 12.38 5.82 -9.12
CA GLU A 109 11.23 5.36 -9.86
C GLU A 109 10.67 6.47 -10.76
N GLU A 110 10.27 7.60 -10.16
CA GLU A 110 9.66 8.74 -10.85
C GLU A 110 10.56 9.35 -11.93
N LYS A 111 11.89 9.39 -11.72
CA LYS A 111 12.82 10.05 -12.66
C LYS A 111 13.43 9.11 -13.69
N ILE A 112 13.46 7.80 -13.41
CA ILE A 112 14.21 6.82 -14.22
C ILE A 112 13.27 5.75 -14.78
N LEU A 113 12.50 5.05 -13.94
CA LEU A 113 11.69 3.90 -14.34
C LEU A 113 10.34 4.31 -14.93
N PHE A 114 9.54 5.04 -14.16
CA PHE A 114 8.15 5.39 -14.44
C PHE A 114 7.96 6.12 -15.76
N PRO A 115 8.84 7.06 -16.19
CA PRO A 115 8.65 7.73 -17.47
C PRO A 115 8.66 6.76 -18.67
N LEU A 116 9.58 5.79 -18.68
CA LEU A 116 9.62 4.80 -19.75
C LEU A 116 8.50 3.77 -19.61
N LEU A 117 8.22 3.32 -18.38
CA LEU A 117 7.14 2.37 -18.14
C LEU A 117 5.78 2.93 -18.58
N GLN A 118 5.49 4.19 -18.25
CA GLN A 118 4.30 4.93 -18.69
C GLN A 118 4.17 4.92 -20.22
N GLU A 119 5.24 5.24 -20.93
CA GLU A 119 5.26 5.21 -22.39
C GLU A 119 4.92 3.81 -22.94
N ARG A 120 5.50 2.76 -22.35
CA ARG A 120 5.26 1.38 -22.78
C ARG A 120 3.84 0.90 -22.48
N LEU A 121 3.27 1.26 -21.32
CA LEU A 121 1.90 0.91 -20.95
C LEU A 121 0.90 1.54 -21.92
N LEU A 122 1.08 2.83 -22.24
CA LEU A 122 0.25 3.55 -23.22
C LEU A 122 0.35 2.91 -24.62
N GLN A 123 1.56 2.57 -25.08
CA GLN A 123 1.77 1.91 -26.37
C GLN A 123 1.12 0.53 -26.47
N LYS A 124 0.95 -0.16 -25.34
CA LYS A 124 0.37 -1.51 -25.27
C LYS A 124 -1.13 -1.51 -24.99
N GLY A 125 -1.74 -0.36 -24.74
CA GLY A 125 -3.14 -0.26 -24.37
C GLY A 125 -3.42 -0.69 -22.91
N GLU A 126 -2.39 -0.75 -22.07
CA GLU A 126 -2.47 -1.10 -20.65
C GLU A 126 -2.82 0.14 -19.81
N HIS A 127 -4.00 0.71 -20.08
CA HIS A 127 -4.48 1.94 -19.47
C HIS A 127 -6.02 1.96 -19.38
N SER A 128 -6.57 2.90 -18.61
CA SER A 128 -8.01 3.10 -18.48
C SER A 128 -8.66 3.42 -19.84
N GLN A 129 -9.97 3.13 -19.94
CA GLN A 129 -10.75 3.39 -21.15
C GLN A 129 -11.28 4.84 -21.24
N GLU A 130 -10.84 5.70 -20.34
CA GLU A 130 -11.29 7.09 -20.24
C GLU A 130 -10.59 7.99 -21.27
N PRO A 131 -11.15 9.17 -21.60
CA PRO A 131 -10.54 10.09 -22.57
C PRO A 131 -9.12 10.52 -22.21
N ASN A 132 -8.81 10.57 -20.91
CA ASN A 132 -7.46 10.74 -20.39
C ASN A 132 -7.00 9.40 -19.80
N PRO A 133 -6.12 8.66 -20.50
CA PRO A 133 -5.73 7.33 -20.07
C PRO A 133 -4.91 7.41 -18.78
N VAL A 134 -5.32 6.63 -17.79
CA VAL A 134 -4.63 6.45 -16.51
C VAL A 134 -4.00 5.07 -16.51
N THR A 135 -2.73 4.96 -16.15
CA THR A 135 -2.01 3.69 -16.07
C THR A 135 -1.71 3.32 -14.61
N ALA A 136 -1.09 2.15 -14.42
CA ALA A 136 -0.58 1.75 -13.11
C ALA A 136 0.48 2.73 -12.55
N VAL A 137 1.26 3.40 -13.41
CA VAL A 137 2.26 4.39 -12.98
C VAL A 137 1.58 5.59 -12.33
N ASP A 138 0.52 6.13 -12.94
CA ASP A 138 -0.22 7.27 -12.37
C ASP A 138 -0.76 6.94 -10.96
N MET A 139 -1.24 5.70 -10.76
CA MET A 139 -1.70 5.24 -9.45
C MET A 139 -0.57 5.14 -8.41
N LEU A 140 0.65 4.75 -8.82
CA LEU A 140 1.80 4.63 -7.93
C LEU A 140 2.37 6.01 -7.55
N GLU A 141 2.42 6.94 -8.50
CA GLU A 141 2.78 8.34 -8.22
C GLU A 141 1.78 9.00 -7.27
N ASP A 142 0.47 8.72 -7.42
CA ASP A 142 -0.55 9.15 -6.47
C ASP A 142 -0.34 8.52 -5.08
N ASP A 143 0.03 7.23 -5.01
CA ASP A 143 0.38 6.56 -3.75
C ASP A 143 1.61 7.23 -3.10
N HIS A 144 2.64 7.63 -3.85
CA HIS A 144 3.80 8.38 -3.32
C HIS A 144 3.38 9.70 -2.66
N ILE A 145 2.52 10.47 -3.34
CA ILE A 145 2.01 11.75 -2.81
C ILE A 145 1.24 11.50 -1.51
N ARG A 146 0.34 10.52 -1.52
CA ARG A 146 -0.48 10.18 -0.37
C ARG A 146 0.37 9.71 0.81
N LEU A 147 1.43 8.95 0.54
CA LEU A 147 2.37 8.48 1.54
C LEU A 147 3.09 9.65 2.22
N MET A 148 3.62 10.58 1.44
CA MET A 148 4.28 11.79 1.97
C MET A 148 3.32 12.64 2.81
N GLN A 149 2.06 12.78 2.38
CA GLN A 149 1.04 13.51 3.13
C GLN A 149 0.73 12.83 4.46
N LEU A 150 0.51 11.51 4.48
CA LEU A 150 0.25 10.75 5.71
C LEU A 150 1.45 10.79 6.67
N ALA A 151 2.67 10.69 6.15
CA ALA A 151 3.88 10.83 6.93
C ALA A 151 3.98 12.22 7.58
N ALA A 152 3.71 13.28 6.81
CA ALA A 152 3.72 14.65 7.33
C ALA A 152 2.66 14.85 8.42
N VAL A 153 1.42 14.37 8.21
CA VAL A 153 0.36 14.46 9.23
C VAL A 153 0.74 13.69 10.48
N THR A 154 1.21 12.45 10.34
CA THR A 154 1.61 11.59 11.46
C THR A 154 2.73 12.24 12.28
N PHE A 155 3.79 12.72 11.61
CA PHE A 155 4.91 13.40 12.26
C PHE A 155 4.45 14.64 13.03
N ASN A 156 3.64 15.49 12.40
CA ASN A 156 3.15 16.71 13.02
C ASN A 156 2.21 16.43 14.20
N PHE A 157 1.35 15.41 14.12
CA PHE A 157 0.44 15.06 15.22
C PHE A 157 1.20 14.44 16.39
N LEU A 158 2.16 13.55 16.15
CA LEU A 158 3.05 13.04 17.20
C LEU A 158 3.79 14.19 17.91
N GLY A 159 4.31 15.15 17.14
CA GLY A 159 4.94 16.34 17.68
C GLY A 159 3.97 17.25 18.44
N LEU A 160 2.74 17.41 17.96
CA LEU A 160 1.74 18.25 18.61
C LEU A 160 1.24 17.63 19.92
N ALA A 161 0.99 16.32 19.94
CA ALA A 161 0.48 15.60 21.10
C ALA A 161 1.34 15.83 22.35
N VAL A 162 2.67 15.86 22.22
CA VAL A 162 3.59 16.08 23.36
C VAL A 162 3.68 17.54 23.82
N ARG A 163 3.14 18.49 23.04
CA ARG A 163 3.22 19.94 23.30
C ARG A 163 1.90 20.56 23.76
N LEU A 164 0.80 19.85 23.64
CA LEU A 164 -0.51 20.36 24.05
C LEU A 164 -0.59 20.48 25.58
N PRO A 165 -1.17 21.55 26.13
CA PRO A 165 -1.25 21.76 27.57
C PRO A 165 -2.40 20.99 28.23
N ASP A 166 -3.46 20.69 27.48
CA ASP A 166 -4.65 20.00 27.97
C ASP A 166 -4.53 18.48 27.78
N PRO A 167 -4.60 17.66 28.86
CA PRO A 167 -4.42 16.22 28.76
C PRO A 167 -5.43 15.51 27.86
N ALA A 168 -6.68 15.97 27.80
CA ALA A 168 -7.68 15.35 26.92
C ALA A 168 -7.32 15.59 25.44
N SER A 169 -6.90 16.80 25.11
CA SER A 169 -6.40 17.16 23.78
C SER A 169 -5.13 16.40 23.41
N GLN A 170 -4.20 16.18 24.35
CA GLN A 170 -3.01 15.36 24.13
C GLN A 170 -3.39 13.94 23.69
N VAL A 171 -4.31 13.30 24.41
CA VAL A 171 -4.76 11.92 24.12
C VAL A 171 -5.47 11.86 22.77
N MET A 172 -6.36 12.82 22.47
CA MET A 172 -7.06 12.84 21.18
C MET A 172 -6.11 13.00 19.99
N VAL A 173 -5.13 13.90 20.08
CA VAL A 173 -4.16 14.10 19.01
C VAL A 173 -3.19 12.93 18.89
N LEU A 174 -2.81 12.31 20.01
CA LEU A 174 -1.99 11.10 19.99
C LEU A 174 -2.72 9.94 19.31
N ASP A 175 -3.98 9.71 19.65
CA ASP A 175 -4.81 8.67 19.04
C ASP A 175 -4.93 8.88 17.53
N ALA A 176 -5.24 10.11 17.11
CA ALA A 176 -5.24 10.48 15.69
C ALA A 176 -3.88 10.23 15.03
N ALA A 177 -2.77 10.57 15.69
CA ALA A 177 -1.43 10.34 15.17
C ALA A 177 -1.14 8.84 14.96
N ILE A 178 -1.54 8.01 15.92
CA ILE A 178 -1.35 6.55 15.86
C ILE A 178 -2.16 5.97 14.70
N GLU A 179 -3.41 6.37 14.54
CA GLU A 179 -4.25 5.86 13.45
C GLU A 179 -3.73 6.31 12.07
N GLN A 180 -3.28 7.56 11.92
CA GLN A 180 -2.61 8.00 10.69
C GLN A 180 -1.31 7.22 10.43
N GLY A 181 -0.53 6.94 11.48
CA GLY A 181 0.69 6.14 11.39
C GLY A 181 0.41 4.70 10.95
N LYS A 182 -0.65 4.06 11.45
CA LYS A 182 -1.08 2.72 11.00
C LYS A 182 -1.52 2.73 9.54
N SER A 183 -2.33 3.72 9.15
CA SER A 183 -2.73 3.87 7.74
C SER A 183 -1.52 4.11 6.82
N LEU A 184 -0.49 4.82 7.27
CA LEU A 184 0.77 4.96 6.55
C LEU A 184 1.47 3.61 6.35
N VAL A 185 1.53 2.78 7.40
CA VAL A 185 2.11 1.42 7.32
C VAL A 185 1.36 0.57 6.30
N GLU A 186 0.03 0.55 6.35
CA GLU A 186 -0.81 -0.23 5.43
C GLU A 186 -0.64 0.19 3.98
N ILE A 187 -0.66 1.51 3.72
CA ILE A 187 -0.48 2.04 2.36
C ILE A 187 0.90 1.70 1.83
N LEU A 188 1.96 1.88 2.61
CA LEU A 188 3.32 1.59 2.12
C LEU A 188 3.52 0.09 1.85
N ARG A 189 2.96 -0.80 2.67
CA ARG A 189 2.97 -2.26 2.39
C ARG A 189 2.20 -2.60 1.12
N LEU A 190 1.02 -2.01 0.92
CA LEU A 190 0.22 -2.24 -0.28
C LEU A 190 0.90 -1.70 -1.54
N HIS A 191 1.52 -0.54 -1.44
CA HIS A 191 2.26 0.11 -2.51
C HIS A 191 3.46 -0.74 -2.95
N ILE A 192 4.33 -1.15 -2.02
CA ILE A 192 5.44 -2.08 -2.28
C ILE A 192 4.94 -3.38 -2.93
N PHE A 193 3.84 -3.93 -2.44
CA PHE A 193 3.25 -5.13 -3.03
C PHE A 193 2.84 -4.92 -4.49
N ARG A 194 2.24 -3.78 -4.82
CA ARG A 194 1.83 -3.43 -6.19
C ARG A 194 3.05 -3.27 -7.10
N GLU A 195 4.11 -2.67 -6.61
CA GLU A 195 5.34 -2.49 -7.39
C GLU A 195 6.00 -3.82 -7.71
N ASP A 196 6.32 -4.60 -6.68
CA ASP A 196 7.04 -5.87 -6.82
C ASP A 196 6.27 -6.87 -7.71
N ASN A 197 4.95 -6.96 -7.53
CA ASN A 197 4.16 -8.01 -8.14
C ASN A 197 3.47 -7.58 -9.44
N VAL A 198 3.25 -6.28 -9.65
CA VAL A 198 2.53 -5.77 -10.82
C VAL A 198 3.43 -4.87 -11.65
N ALA A 199 3.88 -3.74 -11.11
CA ALA A 199 4.57 -2.72 -11.90
C ALA A 199 5.93 -3.20 -12.42
N PHE A 200 6.75 -3.81 -11.57
CA PHE A 200 8.06 -4.35 -11.96
C PHE A 200 7.92 -5.56 -12.88
N SER A 201 6.87 -6.37 -12.68
CA SER A 201 6.54 -7.46 -13.60
C SER A 201 6.12 -6.95 -14.99
N LEU A 202 5.39 -5.84 -15.07
CA LEU A 202 5.09 -5.17 -16.33
C LEU A 202 6.35 -4.55 -16.95
N ALA A 203 7.18 -3.90 -16.14
CA ALA A 203 8.44 -3.32 -16.58
C ALA A 203 9.37 -4.38 -17.19
N ALA A 204 9.56 -5.52 -16.53
CA ALA A 204 10.38 -6.62 -17.02
C ALA A 204 9.83 -7.26 -18.32
N LYS A 205 8.51 -7.18 -18.57
CA LYS A 205 7.90 -7.65 -19.83
C LYS A 205 8.02 -6.64 -20.97
N LEU A 206 8.01 -5.35 -20.66
CA LEU A 206 7.83 -4.28 -21.64
C LEU A 206 9.11 -3.50 -21.95
N ILE A 207 10.08 -3.48 -21.04
CA ILE A 207 11.34 -2.75 -21.17
C ILE A 207 12.44 -3.75 -21.53
N THR A 208 13.26 -3.39 -22.51
CA THR A 208 14.35 -4.24 -22.99
C THR A 208 15.55 -4.22 -22.05
N VAL A 209 16.38 -5.27 -22.12
CA VAL A 209 17.62 -5.36 -21.35
C VAL A 209 18.55 -4.16 -21.61
N LYS A 210 18.62 -3.66 -22.85
CA LYS A 210 19.44 -2.50 -23.19
C LYS A 210 18.93 -1.23 -22.51
N GLU A 211 17.62 -1.05 -22.44
CA GLU A 211 17.02 0.11 -21.78
C GLU A 211 17.26 0.07 -20.26
N PHE A 212 17.14 -1.11 -19.64
CA PHE A 212 17.52 -1.27 -18.23
C PHE A 212 19.01 -0.97 -17.99
N GLN A 213 19.90 -1.42 -18.87
CA GLN A 213 21.32 -1.10 -18.78
C GLN A 213 21.60 0.42 -18.89
N GLU A 214 20.81 1.16 -19.66
CA GLU A 214 20.92 2.62 -19.69
C GLU A 214 20.36 3.28 -18.42
N MET A 215 19.33 2.70 -17.79
CA MET A 215 18.82 3.16 -16.50
C MET A 215 19.84 2.95 -15.37
N GLU A 216 20.54 1.81 -15.36
CA GLU A 216 21.57 1.49 -14.37
C GLU A 216 22.68 2.55 -14.35
N LYS A 217 23.07 3.08 -15.52
CA LYS A 217 24.07 4.17 -15.62
C LYS A 217 23.60 5.51 -15.04
N ARG A 218 22.28 5.69 -14.89
CA ARG A 218 21.67 6.90 -14.33
C ARG A 218 21.46 6.80 -12.83
N LEU A 219 21.66 5.62 -12.23
CA LEU A 219 21.63 5.48 -10.78
C LEU A 219 22.78 6.31 -10.18
N PRO A 220 22.52 7.10 -9.12
CA PRO A 220 23.59 7.77 -8.41
C PRO A 220 24.58 6.74 -7.87
N SER A 221 25.88 6.99 -8.06
CA SER A 221 26.93 6.20 -7.43
C SER A 221 26.81 6.34 -5.92
N GLU A 222 26.76 5.21 -5.20
CA GLU A 222 26.79 5.19 -3.73
C GLU A 222 28.06 5.82 -3.15
#